data_AF-A0A968HG89-F1
#
_entry.id   AF-A0A968HG89-F1
#
_cell.length_a   1.000
_cell.length_b   1.000
_cell.length_c   1.000
_cell.angle_alpha   90.00
_cell.angle_beta   90.00
_cell.angle_gamma   90.00
#
_symmetry.space_group_name_H-M   'P 1'
#
loop_
_entity.id
_entity.type
_entity.pdbx_description
1 polymer ?
#
loop_
_entity_poly.entity_id
_entity_poly.type
_entity_poly.pdbx_seq_one_letter_code
_entity_poly.pdbx_strand_id
1 'polypeptide(L)'
;MSAIVNRRDAVLFARNIETSGYGWAIDNRGGEQQAIRTAKVDEFVSHRVSGLFPNQGRSLRLPIEDPPDIPYGDPKTWASVLDFGAKPDDKEDDGAAIQRAIDSGAETIYLPAGVYRSGQSLRVRGNARRIVGFNGKIVFNLPTEPGFVVEDGNADAVAIDVGTTYGNKCSYWIQHASTRSLVLGGGSYINTVPGGKVFVEDTTSVPLIFDRQKVWMRQINTESYDHNPHIVNRGGDLWILGIKTEKDRTIIGTYSGGRTEVLGGLLYKNRERIGSAPAFICEDCQMSLVYRNKGNPYQTQVLENKVMSLVNSACEICLLPIGACPYT
;
A
#
# COMPACT_ATOMS: atom_id res chain seq x y z
N MET A 1 -10.52 17.26 -31.62
CA MET A 1 -9.54 17.14 -30.51
C MET A 1 -10.01 16.05 -29.57
N SER A 2 -9.08 15.27 -29.00
CA SER A 2 -9.37 14.14 -28.11
C SER A 2 -8.91 14.48 -26.70
N ALA A 3 -9.67 14.13 -25.66
CA ALA A 3 -9.29 14.39 -24.26
C ALA A 3 -8.17 13.44 -23.81
N ILE A 4 -8.32 12.15 -24.08
CA ILE A 4 -7.31 11.13 -23.79
C ILE A 4 -6.88 10.49 -25.12
N VAL A 5 -5.57 10.41 -25.31
CA VAL A 5 -4.94 9.84 -26.51
C VAL A 5 -4.09 8.64 -26.09
N ASN A 6 -4.49 7.44 -26.51
CA ASN A 6 -3.68 6.23 -26.35
C ASN A 6 -3.14 5.80 -27.73
N ARG A 7 -1.83 5.49 -27.83
CA ARG A 7 -1.13 5.27 -29.11
C ARG A 7 -0.06 4.19 -28.96
N ARG A 8 0.32 3.57 -30.08
CA ARG A 8 1.42 2.60 -30.15
C ARG A 8 1.22 1.49 -29.12
N ASP A 9 2.27 1.13 -28.40
CA ASP A 9 2.31 0.03 -27.43
C ASP A 9 1.84 0.44 -26.02
N ALA A 10 1.16 1.59 -25.91
CA ALA A 10 0.64 2.05 -24.62
C ALA A 10 -0.63 1.29 -24.22
N VAL A 11 -0.70 0.96 -22.94
CA VAL A 11 -1.85 0.29 -22.31
C VAL A 11 -2.58 1.32 -21.46
N LEU A 12 -3.88 1.42 -21.69
CA LEU A 12 -4.80 2.29 -20.95
C LEU A 12 -5.87 1.45 -20.25
N PHE A 13 -6.04 1.73 -18.97
CA PHE A 13 -7.25 1.50 -18.19
C PHE A 13 -7.74 2.86 -17.69
N ALA A 14 -9.03 3.13 -17.81
CA ALA A 14 -9.62 4.35 -17.29
C ALA A 14 -11.07 4.10 -16.86
N ARG A 15 -11.54 4.80 -15.83
CA ARG A 15 -12.93 4.73 -15.36
C ARG A 15 -13.38 6.07 -14.78
N ASN A 16 -14.68 6.28 -14.70
CA ASN A 16 -15.29 7.53 -14.20
C ASN A 16 -14.78 8.78 -14.95
N ILE A 17 -14.62 8.70 -16.28
CA ILE A 17 -14.16 9.83 -17.08
C ILE A 17 -15.36 10.72 -17.42
N GLU A 18 -15.22 12.01 -17.15
CA GLU A 18 -16.08 13.07 -17.69
C GLU A 18 -15.21 14.09 -18.43
N THR A 19 -15.61 14.45 -19.64
CA THR A 19 -14.87 15.37 -20.50
C THR A 19 -15.78 16.47 -21.03
N SER A 20 -15.24 17.68 -21.24
CA SER A 20 -15.93 18.82 -21.85
C SER A 20 -15.02 19.49 -22.86
N GLY A 21 -15.59 20.01 -23.97
CA GLY A 21 -14.83 20.69 -25.02
C GLY A 21 -14.05 19.79 -25.99
N TYR A 22 -14.13 18.46 -25.86
CA TYR A 22 -13.45 17.50 -26.75
C TYR A 22 -14.42 16.77 -27.67
N GLY A 23 -13.98 16.49 -28.90
CA GLY A 23 -14.76 15.72 -29.87
C GLY A 23 -14.77 14.21 -29.56
N TRP A 24 -13.71 13.70 -28.93
CA TRP A 24 -13.57 12.33 -28.43
C TRP A 24 -13.11 12.36 -26.98
N ALA A 25 -13.75 11.60 -26.09
CA ALA A 25 -13.25 11.39 -24.73
C ALA A 25 -11.99 10.53 -24.74
N ILE A 26 -11.98 9.44 -25.50
CA ILE A 26 -10.82 8.56 -25.65
C ILE A 26 -10.60 8.27 -27.13
N ASP A 27 -9.38 8.49 -27.61
CA ASP A 27 -8.90 8.05 -28.91
C ASP A 27 -7.84 6.98 -28.71
N ASN A 28 -8.25 5.72 -28.76
CA ASN A 28 -7.40 4.57 -28.55
C ASN A 28 -6.89 3.97 -29.87
N ARG A 29 -5.58 4.01 -30.07
CA ARG A 29 -4.87 3.35 -31.18
C ARG A 29 -3.82 2.35 -30.69
N GLY A 30 -3.81 2.03 -29.39
CA GLY A 30 -3.05 0.92 -28.83
C GLY A 30 -3.97 -0.26 -28.56
N GLY A 31 -3.46 -1.50 -28.65
CA GLY A 31 -4.29 -2.70 -28.46
C GLY A 31 -5.51 -2.73 -29.39
N GLU A 32 -6.68 -2.99 -28.83
CA GLU A 32 -7.96 -2.99 -29.53
C GLU A 32 -8.40 -1.55 -29.87
N GLN A 33 -8.13 -1.13 -31.11
CA GLN A 33 -8.35 0.25 -31.53
C GLN A 33 -9.82 0.65 -31.42
N GLN A 34 -10.09 1.76 -30.73
CA GLN A 34 -11.43 2.25 -30.45
C GLN A 34 -11.44 3.77 -30.31
N ALA A 35 -12.51 4.44 -30.77
CA ALA A 35 -12.72 5.86 -30.52
C ALA A 35 -14.02 6.05 -29.72
N ILE A 36 -13.90 6.62 -28.52
CA ILE A 36 -15.03 6.91 -27.62
C ILE A 36 -15.41 8.37 -27.77
N ARG A 37 -16.58 8.62 -28.34
CA ARG A 37 -17.10 9.98 -28.57
C ARG A 37 -17.90 10.54 -27.41
N THR A 38 -18.40 9.67 -26.52
CA THR A 38 -19.27 10.10 -25.43
C THR A 38 -18.48 10.88 -24.40
N ALA A 39 -19.05 11.99 -23.90
CA ALA A 39 -18.42 12.83 -22.89
C ALA A 39 -18.20 12.10 -21.56
N LYS A 40 -19.01 11.08 -21.28
CA LYS A 40 -18.93 10.22 -20.10
C LYS A 40 -18.49 8.82 -20.51
N VAL A 41 -17.48 8.29 -19.83
CA VAL A 41 -16.99 6.91 -20.00
C VAL A 41 -16.96 6.25 -18.63
N ASP A 42 -17.80 5.24 -18.46
CA ASP A 42 -17.92 4.52 -17.19
C ASP A 42 -16.64 3.73 -16.88
N GLU A 43 -16.22 2.87 -17.80
CA GLU A 43 -14.98 2.10 -17.74
C GLU A 43 -14.48 1.79 -19.15
N PHE A 44 -13.16 1.85 -19.34
CA PHE A 44 -12.47 1.60 -20.59
C PHE A 44 -11.19 0.82 -20.34
N VAL A 45 -10.96 -0.20 -21.16
CA VAL A 45 -9.71 -0.97 -21.21
C VAL A 45 -9.31 -1.14 -22.66
N SER A 46 -8.04 -0.87 -22.95
CA SER A 46 -7.49 -0.90 -24.32
C SER A 46 -7.11 -2.31 -24.82
N HIS A 47 -7.09 -3.30 -23.93
CA HIS A 47 -6.58 -4.64 -24.20
C HIS A 47 -7.48 -5.69 -23.54
N ARG A 48 -7.37 -6.94 -23.98
CA ARG A 48 -8.12 -8.07 -23.45
C ARG A 48 -8.04 -8.17 -21.93
N VAL A 49 -9.19 -8.32 -21.29
CA VAL A 49 -9.31 -8.66 -19.88
C VAL A 49 -9.22 -10.17 -19.71
N SER A 50 -8.42 -10.63 -18.74
CA SER A 50 -8.28 -12.03 -18.38
C SER A 50 -8.86 -12.28 -17.00
N GLY A 51 -9.43 -13.47 -16.78
CA GLY A 51 -9.81 -13.96 -15.46
C GLY A 51 -9.78 -15.49 -15.42
N LEU A 52 -9.52 -16.04 -14.23
CA LEU A 52 -9.38 -17.49 -14.02
C LEU A 52 -10.73 -18.20 -13.86
N PHE A 53 -11.78 -17.45 -13.55
CA PHE A 53 -13.16 -17.92 -13.39
C PHE A 53 -14.14 -16.98 -14.11
N PRO A 54 -15.40 -17.40 -14.33
CA PRO A 54 -16.44 -16.51 -14.83
C PRO A 54 -16.53 -15.22 -14.01
N ASN A 55 -16.45 -14.08 -14.69
CA ASN A 55 -16.48 -12.75 -14.11
C ASN A 55 -17.04 -11.75 -15.13
N GLN A 56 -17.36 -10.54 -14.68
CA GLN A 56 -17.96 -9.50 -15.53
C GLN A 56 -16.94 -8.77 -16.43
N GLY A 57 -15.65 -9.07 -16.32
CA GLY A 57 -14.59 -8.38 -17.04
C GLY A 57 -14.38 -6.92 -16.61
N ARG A 58 -14.82 -6.57 -15.39
CA ARG A 58 -14.87 -5.21 -14.86
C ARG A 58 -13.96 -5.05 -13.65
N SER A 59 -13.52 -3.83 -13.37
CA SER A 59 -12.79 -3.55 -12.12
C SER A 59 -13.69 -3.73 -10.89
N LEU A 60 -13.09 -3.89 -9.69
CA LEU A 60 -13.87 -4.02 -8.45
C LEU A 60 -14.56 -2.72 -8.05
N ARG A 61 -14.08 -1.59 -8.56
CA ARG A 61 -14.60 -0.25 -8.24
C ARG A 61 -14.59 0.00 -6.75
N LEU A 62 -13.48 -0.36 -6.09
CA LEU A 62 -13.28 0.03 -4.70
C LEU A 62 -13.33 1.57 -4.61
N PRO A 63 -13.94 2.12 -3.54
CA PRO A 63 -14.00 3.57 -3.35
C PRO A 63 -12.60 4.19 -3.38
N ILE A 64 -12.48 5.34 -4.03
CA ILE A 64 -11.26 6.13 -4.00
C ILE A 64 -11.45 7.19 -2.92
N GLU A 65 -10.53 7.23 -1.96
CA GLU A 65 -10.54 8.21 -0.88
C GLU A 65 -9.17 8.85 -0.76
N ASP A 66 -9.14 10.17 -0.60
CA ASP A 66 -7.92 10.92 -0.29
C ASP A 66 -7.64 10.84 1.22
N PRO A 67 -6.37 10.91 1.65
CA PRO A 67 -6.05 10.96 3.07
C PRO A 67 -6.78 12.13 3.74
N PRO A 68 -7.19 11.99 5.01
CA PRO A 68 -7.77 13.10 5.75
C PRO A 68 -6.75 14.23 5.85
N ASP A 69 -7.22 15.49 5.80
CA ASP A 69 -6.38 16.64 6.10
C ASP A 69 -6.02 16.64 7.59
N ILE A 70 -4.72 16.53 7.90
CA ILE A 70 -4.18 16.54 9.25
C ILE A 70 -3.31 17.79 9.38
N PRO A 71 -3.90 18.93 9.78
CA PRO A 71 -3.19 20.20 9.81
C PRO A 71 -2.04 20.15 10.82
N TYR A 72 -0.91 20.75 10.44
CA TYR A 72 0.25 20.86 11.32
C TYR A 72 -0.02 21.76 12.55
N GLY A 73 -0.96 22.71 12.46
CA GLY A 73 -1.24 23.67 13.53
C GLY A 73 -0.23 24.83 13.59
N ASP A 74 -0.33 25.68 14.62
CA ASP A 74 0.62 26.78 14.86
C ASP A 74 1.99 26.21 15.29
N PRO A 75 3.09 26.50 14.56
CA PRO A 75 4.43 26.04 14.94
C PRO A 75 4.86 26.38 16.37
N LYS A 76 4.29 27.43 16.99
CA LYS A 76 4.56 27.80 18.38
C LYS A 76 4.04 26.78 19.40
N THR A 77 3.12 25.90 19.00
CA THR A 77 2.54 24.86 19.88
C THR A 77 3.12 23.47 19.60
N TRP A 78 4.07 23.35 18.68
CA TRP A 78 4.71 22.08 18.38
C TRP A 78 5.69 21.69 19.47
N ALA A 79 5.84 20.39 19.70
CA ALA A 79 6.82 19.84 20.63
C ALA A 79 8.03 19.31 19.86
N SER A 80 9.20 19.93 20.08
CA SER A 80 10.49 19.37 19.66
C SER A 80 10.90 18.27 20.63
N VAL A 81 11.32 17.11 20.14
CA VAL A 81 11.85 16.04 21.02
C VAL A 81 13.10 16.49 21.82
N LEU A 82 13.83 17.51 21.34
CA LEU A 82 15.01 18.06 22.01
C LEU A 82 14.64 18.76 23.33
N ASP A 83 13.49 19.42 23.38
CA ASP A 83 13.01 20.14 24.59
C ASP A 83 12.69 19.16 25.73
N PHE A 84 12.53 17.87 25.39
CA PHE A 84 12.29 16.78 26.34
C PHE A 84 13.55 15.96 26.63
N GLY A 85 14.71 16.38 26.11
CA GLY A 85 16.01 15.81 26.41
C GLY A 85 16.52 14.78 25.40
N ALA A 86 15.87 14.61 24.24
CA ALA A 86 16.41 13.78 23.17
C ALA A 86 17.64 14.46 22.56
N LYS A 87 18.63 13.66 22.15
CA LYS A 87 19.90 14.13 21.58
C LYS A 87 20.24 13.26 20.37
N PRO A 88 20.02 13.74 19.14
CA PRO A 88 20.36 12.94 17.98
C PRO A 88 21.86 12.69 17.92
N ASP A 89 22.23 11.56 17.31
CA ASP A 89 23.60 11.17 16.94
C ASP A 89 24.56 10.91 18.12
N ASP A 90 24.14 10.99 19.38
CA ASP A 90 24.98 10.71 20.55
C ASP A 90 25.11 9.21 20.88
N LYS A 91 24.27 8.38 20.22
CA LYS A 91 24.17 6.91 20.35
C LYS A 91 23.49 6.42 21.64
N GLU A 92 23.01 7.32 22.47
CA GLU A 92 22.25 6.99 23.68
C GLU A 92 20.77 6.76 23.36
N ASP A 93 20.00 6.30 24.35
CA ASP A 93 18.56 6.03 24.21
C ASP A 93 17.73 7.31 24.41
N ASP A 94 17.05 7.74 23.36
CA ASP A 94 16.16 8.91 23.35
C ASP A 94 14.69 8.55 23.63
N GLY A 95 14.36 7.26 23.74
CA GLY A 95 12.97 6.77 23.76
C GLY A 95 12.12 7.43 24.84
N ALA A 96 12.67 7.58 26.05
CA ALA A 96 11.95 8.22 27.15
C ALA A 96 11.71 9.71 26.89
N ALA A 97 12.64 10.41 26.23
CA ALA A 97 12.47 11.81 25.86
C ALA A 97 11.44 11.99 24.75
N ILE A 98 11.49 11.13 23.73
CA ILE A 98 10.51 11.16 22.63
C ILE A 98 9.11 10.83 23.16
N GLN A 99 8.97 9.84 24.04
CA GLN A 99 7.67 9.53 24.65
C GLN A 99 7.13 10.69 25.49
N ARG A 100 7.99 11.38 26.26
CA ARG A 100 7.57 12.61 26.98
C ARG A 100 7.10 13.70 26.04
N ALA A 101 7.72 13.87 24.87
CA ALA A 101 7.27 14.83 23.87
C ALA A 101 5.86 14.46 23.36
N ILE A 102 5.63 13.17 23.05
CA ILE A 102 4.30 12.67 22.64
C ILE A 102 3.26 12.91 23.74
N ASP A 103 3.63 12.69 25.01
CA ASP A 103 2.74 12.84 26.16
C ASP A 103 2.60 14.29 26.65
N SER A 104 3.24 15.28 26.00
CA SER A 104 3.27 16.68 26.43
C SER A 104 1.93 17.42 26.29
N GLY A 105 1.00 16.87 25.52
CA GLY A 105 -0.27 17.50 25.16
C GLY A 105 -0.21 18.28 23.83
N ALA A 106 0.95 18.38 23.18
CA ALA A 106 1.07 18.94 21.84
C ALA A 106 0.40 18.03 20.78
N GLU A 107 -0.18 18.64 19.75
CA GLU A 107 -0.79 17.91 18.63
C GLU A 107 0.25 17.44 17.59
N THR A 108 1.30 18.25 17.41
CA THR A 108 2.40 18.01 16.45
C THR A 108 3.70 17.83 17.22
N ILE A 109 4.29 16.65 17.07
CA ILE A 109 5.59 16.28 17.59
C ILE A 109 6.57 16.24 16.41
N TYR A 110 7.73 16.86 16.55
CA TYR A 110 8.72 16.83 15.49
C TYR A 110 10.12 16.47 15.96
N LEU A 111 10.84 15.84 15.03
CA LEU A 111 12.22 15.44 15.20
C LEU A 111 13.08 16.31 14.28
N PRO A 112 13.90 17.23 14.84
CA PRO A 112 14.97 17.87 14.10
C PRO A 112 15.93 16.86 13.46
N ALA A 113 16.67 17.29 12.45
CA ALA A 113 17.58 16.42 11.70
C ALA A 113 18.57 15.67 12.62
N GLY A 114 18.79 14.39 12.31
CA GLY A 114 19.70 13.51 13.04
C GLY A 114 19.13 12.12 13.31
N VAL A 115 19.91 11.24 13.90
CA VAL A 115 19.51 9.86 14.22
C VAL A 115 19.27 9.70 15.71
N TYR A 116 18.01 9.46 16.07
CA TYR A 116 17.58 9.15 17.42
C TYR A 116 17.49 7.63 17.61
N ARG A 117 17.66 7.17 18.85
CA ARG A 117 17.55 5.74 19.16
C ARG A 117 16.49 5.50 20.21
N SER A 118 15.83 4.35 20.13
CA SER A 118 14.87 3.96 21.15
C SER A 118 14.92 2.47 21.43
N GLY A 119 15.12 2.12 22.69
CA GLY A 119 14.98 0.79 23.24
C GLY A 119 13.58 0.50 23.78
N GLN A 120 12.58 1.33 23.47
CA GLN A 120 11.18 1.11 23.84
C GLN A 120 10.22 1.48 22.71
N SER A 121 9.05 0.87 22.67
CA SER A 121 7.99 1.29 21.75
C SER A 121 7.50 2.70 22.10
N LEU A 122 7.26 3.53 21.09
CA LEU A 122 6.68 4.86 21.22
C LEU A 122 5.16 4.78 21.03
N ARG A 123 4.40 5.09 22.09
CA ARG A 123 2.94 5.04 22.10
C ARG A 123 2.38 6.38 21.63
N VAL A 124 1.71 6.36 20.48
CA VAL A 124 1.10 7.54 19.87
C VAL A 124 -0.34 7.64 20.35
N ARG A 125 -0.58 8.54 21.30
CA ARG A 125 -1.81 8.64 22.09
C ARG A 125 -2.13 10.09 22.49
N GLY A 126 -3.24 10.28 23.19
CA GLY A 126 -3.63 11.60 23.71
C GLY A 126 -3.88 12.60 22.58
N ASN A 127 -3.27 13.78 22.65
CA ASN A 127 -3.42 14.83 21.64
C ASN A 127 -2.57 14.63 20.39
N ALA A 128 -1.57 13.73 20.43
CA ALA A 128 -0.65 13.56 19.31
C ALA A 128 -1.39 13.05 18.07
N ARG A 129 -1.40 13.88 17.02
CA ARG A 129 -1.97 13.55 15.70
C ARG A 129 -0.97 13.68 14.56
N ARG A 130 0.22 14.22 14.82
CA ARG A 130 1.30 14.26 13.84
C ARG A 130 2.64 13.99 14.51
N ILE A 131 3.39 13.06 13.96
CA ILE A 131 4.81 12.85 14.28
C ILE A 131 5.58 12.98 12.97
N VAL A 132 6.47 13.97 12.89
CA VAL A 132 7.18 14.31 11.64
C VAL A 132 8.68 14.46 11.86
N GLY A 133 9.47 13.84 11.00
CA GLY A 133 10.92 13.99 10.96
C GLY A 133 11.34 15.01 9.90
N PHE A 134 11.89 16.15 10.31
CA PHE A 134 12.53 17.08 9.38
C PHE A 134 13.96 16.64 9.09
N ASN A 135 14.10 15.53 8.34
CA ASN A 135 15.32 14.72 8.23
C ASN A 135 15.75 14.05 9.56
N GLY A 136 14.85 13.98 10.53
CA GLY A 136 14.99 13.17 11.74
C GLY A 136 14.66 11.71 11.45
N LYS A 137 15.47 10.80 11.99
CA LYS A 137 15.29 9.35 11.83
C LYS A 137 15.30 8.66 13.18
N ILE A 138 14.52 7.59 13.33
CA ILE A 138 14.55 6.77 14.55
C ILE A 138 15.10 5.37 14.20
N VAL A 139 15.96 4.87 15.09
CA VAL A 139 16.41 3.48 15.09
C VAL A 139 15.90 2.80 16.35
N PHE A 140 14.96 1.87 16.17
CA PHE A 140 14.49 1.02 17.25
C PHE A 140 15.40 -0.21 17.42
N ASN A 141 15.64 -0.61 18.66
CA ASN A 141 16.31 -1.86 19.01
C ASN A 141 15.37 -2.79 19.79
N LEU A 142 14.36 -3.31 19.09
CA LEU A 142 13.15 -3.93 19.66
C LEU A 142 12.74 -5.20 18.90
N PRO A 143 13.56 -6.28 18.90
CA PRO A 143 13.37 -7.39 17.96
C PRO A 143 12.00 -8.08 18.06
N THR A 144 11.32 -8.00 19.21
CA THR A 144 10.01 -8.59 19.44
C THR A 144 8.87 -7.56 19.49
N GLU A 145 9.18 -6.27 19.61
CA GLU A 145 8.20 -5.20 19.85
C GLU A 145 8.11 -4.24 18.66
N PRO A 146 6.95 -3.61 18.42
CA PRO A 146 6.82 -2.59 17.39
C PRO A 146 7.57 -1.31 17.75
N GLY A 147 7.95 -0.52 16.75
CA GLY A 147 8.55 0.81 16.94
C GLY A 147 7.52 1.81 17.48
N PHE A 148 6.47 2.06 16.71
CA PHE A 148 5.33 2.86 17.12
C PHE A 148 4.11 1.99 17.41
N VAL A 149 3.40 2.30 18.49
CA VAL A 149 2.08 1.75 18.78
C VAL A 149 1.06 2.89 18.67
N VAL A 150 0.20 2.83 17.67
CA VAL A 150 -0.87 3.83 17.46
C VAL A 150 -2.08 3.43 18.28
N GLU A 151 -2.39 4.22 19.30
CA GLU A 151 -3.48 3.97 20.23
C GLU A 151 -4.63 4.96 20.00
N ASP A 152 -5.74 4.74 20.70
CA ASP A 152 -6.81 5.72 20.79
C ASP A 152 -6.25 7.07 21.30
N GLY A 153 -6.85 8.14 20.81
CA GLY A 153 -6.45 9.51 21.08
C GLY A 153 -7.57 10.47 20.74
N ASN A 154 -7.35 11.76 20.98
CA ASN A 154 -8.40 12.77 20.87
C ASN A 154 -8.74 13.13 19.41
N ALA A 155 -7.82 12.87 18.48
CA ALA A 155 -8.02 13.12 17.06
C ALA A 155 -8.37 11.81 16.31
N ASP A 156 -9.38 11.87 15.45
CA ASP A 156 -9.82 10.74 14.62
C ASP A 156 -8.78 10.27 13.59
N ALA A 157 -7.75 11.08 13.34
CA ALA A 157 -6.68 10.77 12.39
C ALA A 157 -5.30 11.07 12.97
N VAL A 158 -4.29 10.36 12.46
CA VAL A 158 -2.89 10.52 12.84
C VAL A 158 -1.96 10.33 11.65
N ALA A 159 -0.95 11.19 11.53
CA ALA A 159 0.12 11.08 10.55
C ALA A 159 1.44 10.73 11.22
N ILE A 160 2.14 9.72 10.71
CA ILE A 160 3.50 9.37 11.14
C ILE A 160 4.38 9.34 9.89
N ASP A 161 5.26 10.33 9.81
CA ASP A 161 6.24 10.49 8.74
C ASP A 161 7.61 10.74 9.35
N VAL A 162 8.28 9.65 9.72
CA VAL A 162 9.60 9.67 10.36
C VAL A 162 10.51 8.72 9.60
N GLY A 163 11.72 9.17 9.30
CA GLY A 163 12.67 8.34 8.56
C GLY A 163 13.11 7.12 9.37
N THR A 164 13.31 6.01 8.67
CA THR A 164 13.95 4.80 9.20
C THR A 164 15.36 4.62 8.61
N THR A 165 16.12 3.65 9.11
CA THR A 165 17.45 3.28 8.57
C THR A 165 17.65 1.76 8.59
N TYR A 166 18.62 1.26 7.82
CA TYR A 166 18.99 -0.16 7.79
C TYR A 166 19.36 -0.76 9.16
N GLY A 167 19.70 0.07 10.16
CA GLY A 167 20.02 -0.41 11.52
C GLY A 167 18.80 -0.73 12.39
N ASN A 168 17.58 -0.47 11.89
CA ASN A 168 16.35 -0.63 12.65
C ASN A 168 16.01 -2.11 12.89
N LYS A 169 15.64 -2.46 14.13
CA LYS A 169 15.35 -3.82 14.58
C LYS A 169 14.05 -3.90 15.39
N CYS A 170 12.98 -3.25 14.94
CA CYS A 170 11.65 -3.50 15.50
C CYS A 170 10.94 -4.64 14.76
N SER A 171 9.98 -5.32 15.39
CA SER A 171 9.17 -6.35 14.72
C SER A 171 8.32 -5.76 13.59
N TYR A 172 7.70 -4.60 13.84
CA TYR A 172 7.02 -3.76 12.86
C TYR A 172 7.30 -2.28 13.14
N TRP A 173 7.42 -1.44 12.11
CA TRP A 173 7.59 0.01 12.31
C TRP A 173 6.35 0.61 12.96
N ILE A 174 5.17 0.23 12.48
CA ILE A 174 3.88 0.58 13.07
C ILE A 174 3.11 -0.67 13.49
N GLN A 175 2.65 -0.68 14.74
CA GLN A 175 1.51 -1.47 15.18
C GLN A 175 0.30 -0.54 15.37
N HIS A 176 -0.73 -0.70 14.56
CA HIS A 176 -1.97 0.06 14.64
C HIS A 176 -2.97 -0.62 15.57
N ALA A 177 -3.03 -0.12 16.80
CA ALA A 177 -3.84 -0.65 17.90
C ALA A 177 -5.05 0.25 18.20
N SER A 178 -5.64 0.85 17.16
CA SER A 178 -6.78 1.77 17.27
C SER A 178 -7.63 1.72 15.99
N THR A 179 -8.72 2.50 15.96
CA THR A 179 -9.52 2.70 14.73
C THR A 179 -9.33 4.07 14.08
N ARG A 180 -8.41 4.89 14.61
CA ARG A 180 -8.04 6.19 14.03
C ARG A 180 -7.59 6.02 12.59
N SER A 181 -7.88 6.98 11.72
CA SER A 181 -7.33 6.98 10.37
C SER A 181 -5.83 7.22 10.44
N LEU A 182 -5.02 6.34 9.83
CA LEU A 182 -3.57 6.47 9.82
C LEU A 182 -3.09 6.92 8.43
N VAL A 183 -2.28 7.98 8.39
CA VAL A 183 -1.46 8.35 7.23
C VAL A 183 -0.02 7.96 7.51
N LEU A 184 0.53 7.04 6.71
CA LEU A 184 1.84 6.43 6.89
C LEU A 184 2.84 6.94 5.86
N GLY A 185 3.93 7.59 6.32
CA GLY A 185 5.04 8.04 5.48
C GLY A 185 6.08 6.95 5.14
N GLY A 186 6.04 5.80 5.82
CA GLY A 186 6.90 4.66 5.49
C GLY A 186 7.08 3.65 6.61
N GLY A 187 7.81 2.58 6.32
CA GLY A 187 8.08 1.47 7.25
C GLY A 187 7.07 0.32 7.16
N SER A 188 7.35 -0.76 7.89
CA SER A 188 6.48 -1.94 7.97
C SER A 188 5.26 -1.71 8.86
N TYR A 189 4.17 -2.42 8.58
CA TYR A 189 2.88 -2.16 9.22
C TYR A 189 2.17 -3.45 9.60
N ILE A 190 1.52 -3.42 10.76
CA ILE A 190 0.50 -4.39 11.18
C ILE A 190 -0.62 -3.67 11.95
N ASN A 191 -1.86 -4.15 11.88
CA ASN A 191 -2.91 -3.76 12.82
C ASN A 191 -3.26 -4.90 13.79
N THR A 192 -3.57 -4.54 15.03
CA THR A 192 -4.08 -5.46 16.06
C THR A 192 -5.57 -5.23 16.36
N VAL A 193 -6.10 -4.09 15.91
CA VAL A 193 -7.53 -3.77 15.98
C VAL A 193 -8.08 -3.76 14.55
N PRO A 194 -9.13 -4.55 14.23
CA PRO A 194 -9.77 -4.50 12.92
C PRO A 194 -10.56 -3.21 12.73
N GLY A 195 -10.77 -2.80 11.48
CA GLY A 195 -11.40 -1.54 11.14
C GLY A 195 -10.41 -0.38 11.05
N GLY A 196 -10.94 0.84 10.95
CA GLY A 196 -10.14 2.03 10.67
C GLY A 196 -9.72 2.14 9.20
N LYS A 197 -9.13 3.30 8.88
CA LYS A 197 -8.65 3.65 7.54
C LYS A 197 -7.13 3.79 7.55
N VAL A 198 -6.48 3.33 6.49
CA VAL A 198 -5.03 3.48 6.33
C VAL A 198 -4.71 4.06 4.98
N PHE A 199 -3.88 5.08 4.96
CA PHE A 199 -3.39 5.77 3.77
C PHE A 199 -1.86 5.65 3.73
N VAL A 200 -1.33 5.17 2.61
CA VAL A 200 0.11 5.01 2.39
C VAL A 200 0.48 5.77 1.12
N GLU A 201 1.41 6.72 1.21
CA GLU A 201 1.72 7.61 0.09
C GLU A 201 3.24 7.69 -0.15
N ASP A 202 3.63 7.46 -1.41
CA ASP A 202 4.98 7.67 -1.96
C ASP A 202 6.12 7.15 -1.08
N THR A 203 6.12 5.84 -0.83
CA THR A 203 7.07 5.24 0.10
C THR A 203 7.54 3.86 -0.30
N THR A 204 8.64 3.43 0.32
CA THR A 204 9.13 2.04 0.23
C THR A 204 8.87 1.35 1.56
N SER A 205 7.96 0.38 1.55
CA SER A 205 7.48 -0.27 2.77
C SER A 205 7.20 -1.75 2.56
N VAL A 206 7.71 -2.58 3.48
CA VAL A 206 7.45 -4.03 3.52
C VAL A 206 7.86 -4.58 4.90
N PRO A 207 7.13 -5.53 5.51
CA PRO A 207 5.80 -6.01 5.10
C PRO A 207 4.69 -5.02 5.49
N LEU A 208 3.56 -5.13 4.79
CA LEU A 208 2.32 -4.40 5.11
C LEU A 208 1.20 -5.42 5.33
N ILE A 209 0.73 -5.55 6.57
CA ILE A 209 -0.26 -6.57 6.95
C ILE A 209 -1.53 -5.89 7.46
N PHE A 210 -2.65 -6.14 6.78
CA PHE A 210 -3.95 -5.56 7.08
C PHE A 210 -4.98 -6.64 7.40
N ASP A 211 -5.73 -6.43 8.47
CA ASP A 211 -6.83 -7.29 8.91
C ASP A 211 -8.12 -6.47 9.06
N ARG A 212 -9.09 -6.71 8.17
CA ARG A 212 -10.42 -6.06 8.10
C ARG A 212 -10.36 -4.53 8.15
N GLN A 213 -9.43 -3.92 7.42
CA GLN A 213 -9.30 -2.46 7.28
C GLN A 213 -9.71 -1.98 5.88
N LYS A 214 -9.93 -0.67 5.74
CA LYS A 214 -9.99 0.00 4.43
C LYS A 214 -8.67 0.71 4.18
N VAL A 215 -8.02 0.42 3.06
CA VAL A 215 -6.65 0.80 2.79
C VAL A 215 -6.53 1.43 1.40
N TRP A 216 -5.88 2.60 1.35
CA TRP A 216 -5.56 3.30 0.12
C TRP A 216 -4.04 3.49 0.04
N MET A 217 -3.45 3.05 -1.07
CA MET A 217 -2.03 3.24 -1.34
C MET A 217 -1.81 3.98 -2.64
N ARG A 218 -0.90 4.95 -2.65
CA ARG A 218 -0.49 5.68 -3.85
C ARG A 218 1.03 5.64 -3.98
N GLN A 219 1.54 5.22 -5.14
CA GLN A 219 2.98 5.16 -5.46
C GLN A 219 3.80 4.35 -4.43
N ILE A 220 3.40 3.11 -4.17
CA ILE A 220 4.09 2.25 -3.20
C ILE A 220 5.18 1.42 -3.87
N ASN A 221 6.33 1.28 -3.19
CA ASN A 221 7.39 0.36 -3.56
C ASN A 221 7.55 -0.74 -2.49
N THR A 222 7.62 -2.01 -2.91
CA THR A 222 7.84 -3.14 -1.99
C THR A 222 9.05 -3.97 -2.42
N GLU A 223 9.98 -4.23 -1.50
CA GLU A 223 11.24 -4.92 -1.80
C GLU A 223 11.67 -5.86 -0.67
N SER A 224 11.45 -7.17 -0.80
CA SER A 224 11.86 -8.11 0.25
C SER A 224 12.19 -9.51 -0.29
N TYR A 225 13.21 -10.13 0.29
CA TYR A 225 13.43 -11.58 0.16
C TYR A 225 12.85 -12.36 1.35
N ASP A 226 12.62 -11.68 2.47
CA ASP A 226 12.29 -12.32 3.75
C ASP A 226 10.78 -12.38 4.00
N HIS A 227 10.02 -11.54 3.29
CA HIS A 227 8.58 -11.39 3.45
C HIS A 227 7.85 -11.96 2.23
N ASN A 228 6.90 -12.84 2.47
CA ASN A 228 6.14 -13.50 1.42
C ASN A 228 4.74 -13.86 1.95
N PRO A 229 3.68 -13.10 1.61
CA PRO A 229 3.65 -11.94 0.70
C PRO A 229 4.29 -10.65 1.24
N HIS A 230 4.56 -9.67 0.37
CA HIS A 230 4.93 -8.30 0.77
C HIS A 230 3.76 -7.56 1.42
N ILE A 231 2.58 -7.64 0.79
CA ILE A 231 1.34 -7.03 1.25
C ILE A 231 0.33 -8.14 1.52
N VAL A 232 -0.29 -8.12 2.69
CA VAL A 232 -1.32 -9.08 3.11
C VAL A 232 -2.60 -8.32 3.41
N ASN A 233 -3.69 -8.67 2.72
CA ASN A 233 -5.03 -8.15 2.97
C ASN A 233 -5.96 -9.29 3.43
N ARG A 234 -6.39 -9.28 4.69
CA ARG A 234 -7.34 -10.27 5.24
C ARG A 234 -8.70 -9.61 5.47
N GLY A 235 -9.70 -9.96 4.66
CA GLY A 235 -11.08 -9.48 4.84
C GLY A 235 -11.27 -7.96 4.74
N GLY A 236 -10.28 -7.22 4.23
CA GLY A 236 -10.33 -5.77 4.06
C GLY A 236 -10.50 -5.34 2.61
N ASP A 237 -10.63 -4.03 2.41
CA ASP A 237 -10.58 -3.38 1.10
C ASP A 237 -9.19 -2.76 0.91
N LEU A 238 -8.45 -3.21 -0.11
CA LEU A 238 -7.14 -2.70 -0.45
C LEU A 238 -7.18 -2.09 -1.86
N TRP A 239 -7.10 -0.77 -1.93
CA TRP A 239 -7.02 -0.02 -3.17
C TRP A 239 -5.61 0.55 -3.37
N ILE A 240 -5.03 0.34 -4.54
CA ILE A 240 -3.65 0.77 -4.86
C ILE A 240 -3.65 1.50 -6.21
N LEU A 241 -3.05 2.68 -6.25
CA LEU A 241 -2.75 3.43 -7.47
C LEU A 241 -1.23 3.58 -7.64
N GLY A 242 -0.66 2.82 -8.56
CA GLY A 242 0.79 2.79 -8.75
C GLY A 242 1.48 1.93 -7.68
N ILE A 243 1.90 0.72 -8.08
CA ILE A 243 2.81 -0.12 -7.30
C ILE A 243 4.05 -0.45 -8.11
N LYS A 244 5.24 -0.31 -7.53
CA LYS A 244 6.48 -0.87 -8.04
C LYS A 244 6.95 -1.97 -7.09
N THR A 245 7.51 -3.03 -7.63
CA THR A 245 7.96 -4.17 -6.81
C THR A 245 9.39 -4.56 -7.16
N GLU A 246 10.07 -5.21 -6.22
CA GLU A 246 11.30 -5.95 -6.48
C GLU A 246 11.31 -7.33 -5.84
N LYS A 247 12.32 -8.12 -6.20
CA LYS A 247 12.58 -9.47 -5.68
C LYS A 247 11.55 -10.48 -6.19
N ASP A 248 11.75 -11.75 -5.84
CA ASP A 248 11.05 -12.92 -6.38
C ASP A 248 10.07 -13.55 -5.39
N ARG A 249 9.38 -12.71 -4.59
CA ARG A 249 8.33 -13.13 -3.66
C ARG A 249 6.93 -12.76 -4.17
N THR A 250 5.91 -13.33 -3.53
CA THR A 250 4.52 -12.91 -3.71
C THR A 250 4.39 -11.44 -3.29
N ILE A 251 3.83 -10.63 -4.17
CA ILE A 251 3.64 -9.19 -3.92
C ILE A 251 2.43 -8.97 -3.04
N ILE A 252 1.26 -9.50 -3.43
CA ILE A 252 0.03 -9.33 -2.66
C ILE A 252 -0.65 -10.67 -2.45
N GLY A 253 -0.95 -10.98 -1.20
CA GLY A 253 -1.89 -12.05 -0.84
C GLY A 253 -3.17 -11.44 -0.29
N THR A 254 -4.32 -11.82 -0.83
CA THR A 254 -5.64 -11.44 -0.33
C THR A 254 -6.44 -12.67 0.08
N TYR A 255 -7.02 -12.60 1.27
CA TYR A 255 -7.59 -13.73 1.98
C TYR A 255 -8.92 -13.35 2.64
N SER A 256 -9.70 -14.35 3.03
CA SER A 256 -10.79 -14.22 4.02
C SER A 256 -11.88 -13.20 3.63
N GLY A 257 -12.36 -13.25 2.40
CA GLY A 257 -13.35 -12.33 1.84
C GLY A 257 -12.81 -10.96 1.44
N GLY A 258 -11.49 -10.76 1.52
CA GLY A 258 -10.86 -9.47 1.19
C GLY A 258 -10.98 -9.11 -0.29
N ARG A 259 -10.95 -7.81 -0.58
CA ARG A 259 -11.01 -7.25 -1.94
C ARG A 259 -9.78 -6.41 -2.20
N THR A 260 -9.08 -6.68 -3.30
CA THR A 260 -7.87 -5.95 -3.68
C THR A 260 -7.99 -5.41 -5.10
N GLU A 261 -7.76 -4.12 -5.28
CA GLU A 261 -7.75 -3.45 -6.57
C GLU A 261 -6.43 -2.72 -6.79
N VAL A 262 -5.71 -3.11 -7.85
CA VAL A 262 -4.46 -2.46 -8.27
C VAL A 262 -4.69 -1.74 -9.59
N LEU A 263 -4.51 -0.42 -9.58
CA LEU A 263 -4.63 0.47 -10.73
C LEU A 263 -3.24 0.98 -11.13
N GLY A 264 -2.62 0.30 -12.08
CA GLY A 264 -1.28 0.63 -12.56
C GLY A 264 -0.19 0.07 -11.63
N GLY A 265 0.71 -0.72 -12.20
CA GLY A 265 1.85 -1.27 -11.47
C GLY A 265 2.98 -1.71 -12.40
N LEU A 266 4.20 -1.66 -11.87
CA LEU A 266 5.42 -2.16 -12.50
C LEU A 266 5.95 -3.32 -11.67
N LEU A 267 5.61 -4.54 -12.08
CA LEU A 267 6.13 -5.75 -11.46
C LEU A 267 7.53 -5.99 -11.99
N TYR A 268 8.54 -5.77 -11.14
CA TYR A 268 9.93 -5.80 -11.54
C TYR A 268 10.73 -6.80 -10.70
N LYS A 269 10.71 -8.07 -11.11
CA LYS A 269 11.54 -9.15 -10.52
C LYS A 269 13.00 -8.95 -10.92
N ASN A 270 13.66 -7.97 -10.30
CA ASN A 270 14.99 -7.51 -10.68
C ASN A 270 16.09 -8.57 -10.50
N ARG A 271 15.88 -9.50 -9.56
CA ARG A 271 16.77 -10.63 -9.25
C ARG A 271 15.95 -11.78 -8.67
N GLU A 272 16.16 -12.98 -9.20
CA GLU A 272 15.59 -14.23 -8.68
C GLU A 272 16.64 -14.94 -7.83
N ARG A 273 16.31 -15.24 -6.56
CA ARG A 273 17.23 -15.77 -5.56
C ARG A 273 16.63 -16.92 -4.75
N ILE A 274 15.35 -16.87 -4.42
CA ILE A 274 14.73 -17.86 -3.53
C ILE A 274 14.01 -18.96 -4.31
N GLY A 275 13.34 -18.62 -5.41
CA GLY A 275 12.59 -19.58 -6.22
C GLY A 275 11.19 -19.06 -6.60
N SER A 276 10.44 -19.87 -7.35
CA SER A 276 9.16 -19.43 -7.90
C SER A 276 8.10 -19.22 -6.82
N ALA A 277 7.51 -18.03 -6.79
CA ALA A 277 6.27 -17.72 -6.10
C ALA A 277 5.27 -17.15 -7.11
N PRO A 278 3.94 -17.26 -6.88
CA PRO A 278 2.98 -16.48 -7.65
C PRO A 278 3.14 -14.98 -7.35
N ALA A 279 2.94 -14.08 -8.33
CA ALA A 279 2.99 -12.65 -8.05
C ALA A 279 1.86 -12.20 -7.12
N PHE A 280 0.66 -12.77 -7.30
CA PHE A 280 -0.54 -12.50 -6.53
C PHE A 280 -1.20 -13.79 -6.06
N ILE A 281 -1.73 -13.78 -4.84
CA ILE A 281 -2.54 -14.87 -4.27
C ILE A 281 -3.93 -14.32 -3.91
N CYS A 282 -4.98 -15.01 -4.35
CA CYS A 282 -6.35 -14.76 -3.93
C CYS A 282 -6.97 -16.06 -3.40
N GLU A 283 -7.30 -16.10 -2.11
CA GLU A 283 -7.96 -17.25 -1.48
C GLU A 283 -9.26 -16.80 -0.83
N ASP A 284 -10.39 -17.27 -1.35
CA ASP A 284 -11.72 -16.81 -0.93
C ASP A 284 -11.81 -15.27 -0.94
N CYS A 285 -11.55 -14.65 -2.10
CA CYS A 285 -11.32 -13.22 -2.19
C CYS A 285 -11.78 -12.65 -3.54
N GLN A 286 -11.67 -11.33 -3.71
CA GLN A 286 -11.84 -10.67 -5.01
C GLN A 286 -10.59 -9.85 -5.37
N MET A 287 -10.15 -9.93 -6.63
CA MET A 287 -9.06 -9.11 -7.15
C MET A 287 -9.40 -8.48 -8.51
N SER A 288 -8.97 -7.23 -8.72
CA SER A 288 -8.81 -6.66 -10.07
C SER A 288 -7.45 -5.98 -10.18
N LEU A 289 -6.71 -6.30 -11.23
CA LEU A 289 -5.28 -6.00 -11.31
C LEU A 289 -4.95 -5.40 -12.68
N VAL A 290 -4.43 -4.18 -12.68
CA VAL A 290 -3.88 -3.49 -13.86
C VAL A 290 -2.40 -3.25 -13.61
N TYR A 291 -1.53 -3.96 -14.32
CA TYR A 291 -0.08 -3.85 -14.13
C TYR A 291 0.68 -4.29 -15.39
N ARG A 292 1.99 -4.05 -15.38
CA ARG A 292 2.93 -4.50 -16.40
C ARG A 292 4.13 -5.19 -15.76
N ASN A 293 4.55 -6.31 -16.35
CA ASN A 293 5.81 -6.94 -16.00
C ASN A 293 6.99 -6.19 -16.64
N LYS A 294 8.10 -6.06 -15.91
CA LYS A 294 9.39 -5.57 -16.41
C LYS A 294 10.48 -6.58 -16.07
N GLY A 295 11.31 -6.90 -17.05
CA GLY A 295 12.33 -7.95 -16.91
C GLY A 295 11.71 -9.34 -17.01
N ASN A 296 12.24 -10.30 -16.26
CA ASN A 296 11.74 -11.68 -16.26
C ASN A 296 10.39 -11.74 -15.53
N PRO A 297 9.28 -12.09 -16.21
CA PRO A 297 7.99 -12.16 -15.58
C PRO A 297 7.94 -13.28 -14.53
N TYR A 298 6.99 -13.16 -13.61
CA TYR A 298 6.59 -14.29 -12.77
C TYR A 298 6.04 -15.41 -13.64
N GLN A 299 6.47 -16.66 -13.36
CA GLN A 299 5.95 -17.84 -14.05
C GLN A 299 4.45 -18.02 -13.76
N THR A 300 4.05 -17.82 -12.51
CA THR A 300 2.65 -17.75 -12.10
C THR A 300 2.33 -16.30 -11.74
N GLN A 301 1.47 -15.65 -12.52
CA GLN A 301 1.07 -14.27 -12.22
C GLN A 301 0.06 -14.25 -11.06
N VAL A 302 -1.01 -15.04 -11.16
CA VAL A 302 -2.07 -15.09 -10.16
C VAL A 302 -2.35 -16.54 -9.80
N LEU A 303 -2.39 -16.84 -8.51
CA LEU A 303 -2.94 -18.06 -7.95
C LEU A 303 -4.27 -17.72 -7.27
N GLU A 304 -5.38 -18.28 -7.78
CA GLU A 304 -6.72 -18.01 -7.25
C GLU A 304 -7.38 -19.33 -6.82
N ASN A 305 -7.73 -19.42 -5.53
CA ASN A 305 -8.46 -20.54 -4.94
C ASN A 305 -9.84 -20.05 -4.48
N LYS A 306 -10.90 -20.54 -5.12
CA LYS A 306 -12.28 -20.34 -4.65
C LYS A 306 -12.67 -21.52 -3.77
N VAL A 307 -12.96 -21.26 -2.50
CA VAL A 307 -13.69 -22.25 -1.69
C VAL A 307 -15.10 -22.30 -2.28
N MET A 308 -15.42 -23.37 -3.00
CA MET A 308 -16.81 -23.65 -3.32
C MET A 308 -17.56 -23.76 -2.00
N SER A 309 -18.43 -22.79 -1.68
CA SER A 309 -19.52 -23.06 -0.75
C SER A 309 -20.22 -24.31 -1.28
N LEU A 310 -20.20 -25.40 -0.52
CA LEU A 310 -20.76 -26.70 -0.90
C LEU A 310 -22.18 -26.55 -1.45
N VAL A 311 -22.28 -26.47 -2.77
CA VAL A 311 -23.45 -26.83 -3.56
C VAL A 311 -22.89 -27.82 -4.56
N ASN A 312 -23.22 -29.10 -4.34
CA ASN A 312 -22.82 -30.26 -5.13
C ASN A 312 -22.61 -29.93 -6.62
N SER A 313 -21.36 -29.96 -7.08
CA SER A 313 -20.96 -30.29 -8.46
C SER A 313 -19.45 -30.50 -8.49
N ALA A 314 -19.01 -31.48 -9.27
CA ALA A 314 -17.71 -32.13 -9.22
C ALA A 314 -16.47 -31.23 -9.34
N CYS A 315 -15.41 -31.71 -8.69
CA CYS A 315 -14.05 -31.20 -8.67
C CYS A 315 -13.41 -31.22 -10.08
N GLU A 316 -12.96 -30.08 -10.59
CA GLU A 316 -11.96 -30.01 -11.65
C GLU A 316 -10.85 -29.02 -11.26
N ILE A 317 -9.70 -29.58 -10.90
CA ILE A 317 -8.43 -28.85 -10.79
C ILE A 317 -7.96 -28.61 -12.22
N CYS A 318 -7.96 -27.34 -12.67
CA CYS A 318 -7.44 -26.97 -13.98
C CYS A 318 -6.00 -26.43 -13.83
N LEU A 319 -5.01 -27.29 -14.05
CA LEU A 319 -3.62 -26.88 -14.28
C LEU A 319 -3.43 -26.72 -15.79
N LEU A 320 -3.28 -25.49 -16.28
CA LEU A 320 -2.83 -25.25 -17.66
C LEU A 320 -1.55 -24.41 -17.67
N PRO A 321 -0.48 -24.87 -18.36
CA PRO A 321 0.71 -24.08 -18.60
C PRO A 321 0.45 -23.10 -19.76
N ILE A 322 0.72 -21.81 -19.56
CA ILE A 322 0.68 -20.82 -20.64
C ILE A 322 1.97 -20.98 -21.47
N GLY A 323 1.82 -21.59 -22.65
CA GLY A 323 2.83 -21.62 -23.70
C GLY A 323 3.02 -20.24 -24.34
N ALA A 324 4.27 -19.95 -24.69
CA ALA A 324 4.73 -18.72 -25.32
C ALA A 324 3.96 -18.38 -26.60
N CYS A 325 3.61 -17.10 -26.78
CA CYS A 325 3.16 -16.55 -28.05
C CYS A 325 4.38 -16.00 -28.80
N PRO A 326 4.79 -16.58 -29.95
CA PRO A 326 5.87 -16.03 -30.76
C PRO A 326 5.36 -14.88 -31.64
N TYR A 327 6.21 -13.88 -31.80
CA TYR A 327 6.07 -12.77 -32.74
C TYR A 327 5.99 -13.29 -34.20
N THR A 328 4.99 -12.81 -34.94
CA THR A 328 5.08 -12.42 -36.36
C THR A 328 4.16 -11.23 -36.59
#